data_AF-A0A326QQ87-F1
#
_entry.id   AF-A0A326QQ87-F1
#
_cell.length_a   1.000
_cell.length_b   1.000
_cell.length_c   1.000
_cell.angle_alpha   90.00
_cell.angle_beta   90.00
_cell.angle_gamma   90.00
#
_symmetry.space_group_name_H-M   'P 1'
#
loop_
_entity.id
_entity.type
_entity.pdbx_description
1 polymer ?
#
loop_
_entity_poly.entity_id
_entity_poly.type
_entity_poly.pdbx_seq_one_letter_code
_entity_poly.pdbx_strand_id
1 'polypeptide(L)' 'MHQTRAAIARQLSSHQGEAVQVVKADVAQGHRIRGLAVCPGRVMSFVLDACTGSVRTRNLLELSSLTRDLA' A
#
# COMPACT_ATOMS: atom_id res chain seq x y z
N MET A 1 -5.62 -17.81 8.41
CA MET A 1 -6.36 -16.68 7.82
C MET A 1 -5.69 -16.29 6.51
N HIS A 2 -6.31 -16.53 5.36
CA HIS A 2 -5.82 -16.00 4.08
C HIS A 2 -6.35 -14.56 3.91
N GLN A 3 -5.47 -13.57 3.97
CA GLN A 3 -5.85 -12.19 3.72
C GLN A 3 -5.90 -11.94 2.20
N THR A 4 -7.09 -11.66 1.67
CA THR A 4 -7.27 -11.37 0.25
C THR A 4 -6.67 -10.00 -0.09
N ARG A 5 -6.15 -9.81 -1.32
CA ARG A 5 -5.62 -8.51 -1.80
C ARG A 5 -6.57 -7.33 -1.55
N ALA A 6 -7.88 -7.53 -1.65
CA ALA A 6 -8.89 -6.52 -1.36
C ALA A 6 -8.96 -6.12 0.12
N ALA A 7 -8.71 -7.05 1.06
CA ALA A 7 -8.65 -6.74 2.49
C ALA A 7 -7.41 -5.90 2.81
N ILE A 8 -6.26 -6.26 2.22
CA ILE A 8 -5.00 -5.51 2.36
C ILE A 8 -5.18 -4.09 1.80
N ALA A 9 -5.78 -3.96 0.62
CA ALA A 9 -6.07 -2.66 0.01
C ALA A 9 -6.93 -1.77 0.92
N ARG A 10 -7.99 -2.31 1.54
CA ARG A 10 -8.83 -1.55 2.49
C ARG A 10 -8.06 -1.05 3.71
N GLN A 11 -7.19 -1.88 4.30
CA GLN A 11 -6.36 -1.45 5.43
C GLN A 11 -5.36 -0.36 5.01
N LEU A 12 -4.72 -0.52 3.86
CA LEU A 12 -3.80 0.49 3.34
C LEU A 12 -4.51 1.80 3.03
N SER A 13 -5.70 1.76 2.42
CA SER A 13 -6.49 2.96 2.15
C SER A 13 -6.89 3.68 3.43
N SER A 14 -7.31 2.94 4.45
CA SER A 14 -7.62 3.51 5.77
C SER A 14 -6.40 4.17 6.43
N HIS A 15 -5.22 3.55 6.31
CA HIS A 15 -3.97 4.09 6.86
C HIS A 15 -3.46 5.32 6.10
N GLN A 16 -3.59 5.35 4.77
CA GLN A 16 -3.07 6.46 3.94
C GLN A 16 -4.07 7.62 3.79
N GLY A 17 -5.35 7.40 4.07
CA GLY A 17 -6.41 8.39 3.86
C GLY A 17 -6.81 8.58 2.39
N GLU A 18 -6.40 7.66 1.51
CA GLU A 18 -6.61 7.75 0.06
C GLU A 18 -6.82 6.35 -0.55
N ALA A 19 -7.33 6.27 -1.77
CA ALA A 19 -7.54 5.00 -2.44
C ALA A 19 -6.20 4.33 -2.78
N VAL A 20 -5.97 3.13 -2.23
CA VAL A 20 -4.76 2.34 -2.47
C VAL A 20 -5.09 1.08 -3.29
N GLN A 21 -4.28 0.82 -4.32
CA GLN A 21 -4.31 -0.43 -5.08
C GLN A 21 -3.06 -1.27 -4.75
N VAL A 22 -3.26 -2.53 -4.36
CA VAL A 22 -2.18 -3.49 -4.12
C VAL A 22 -1.69 -4.07 -5.45
N VAL A 23 -0.44 -3.80 -5.81
CA VAL A 23 0.21 -4.32 -7.02
C VAL A 23 0.72 -5.73 -6.79
N LYS A 24 1.42 -5.94 -5.67
CA LYS A 24 1.97 -7.23 -5.25
C LYS A 24 1.87 -7.37 -3.74
N ALA A 25 1.59 -8.58 -3.26
CA ALA A 25 1.63 -8.93 -1.85
C ALA A 25 2.18 -10.35 -1.72
N ASP A 26 3.21 -10.50 -0.90
CA ASP A 26 3.84 -11.77 -0.57
C ASP A 26 3.77 -11.97 0.95
N VAL A 27 3.50 -13.20 1.38
CA VAL A 27 3.60 -13.57 2.80
C VAL A 27 5.09 -13.71 3.12
N ALA A 28 5.59 -12.82 3.97
CA ALA A 28 6.92 -12.95 4.56
C ALA A 28 6.84 -13.88 5.79
N GLN A 29 8.00 -14.24 6.35
CA GLN A 29 8.05 -15.14 7.52
C GLN A 29 7.09 -14.71 8.64
N GLY A 30 6.32 -15.67 9.14
CA GLY A 30 5.30 -15.47 10.16
C GLY A 30 3.99 -14.88 9.62
N HIS A 31 3.52 -13.80 10.24
CA HIS A 31 2.24 -13.14 9.96
C HIS A 31 2.40 -11.79 9.27
N ARG A 32 3.57 -11.54 8.67
CA ARG A 32 3.84 -10.29 7.97
C ARG A 32 3.60 -10.46 6.49
N ILE A 33 2.82 -9.55 5.92
CA ILE A 33 2.62 -9.43 4.49
C ILE A 33 3.42 -8.23 4.01
N ARG A 34 4.24 -8.43 2.98
CA ARG A 34 5.03 -7.35 2.36
C ARG A 34 4.59 -7.17 0.92
N GLY A 35 4.67 -5.96 0.42
CA GLY A 35 4.23 -5.74 -0.93
C GLY A 35 4.48 -4.35 -1.47
N LEU A 36 3.93 -4.16 -2.66
CA LEU A 36 3.92 -2.90 -3.39
C LEU A 36 2.48 -2.46 -3.57
N ALA A 37 2.25 -1.18 -3.36
CA ALA A 37 0.98 -0.55 -3.57
C ALA A 37 1.16 0.81 -4.27
N VAL A 38 0.10 1.27 -4.90
CA VAL A 38 0.04 2.57 -5.56
C VAL A 38 -1.16 3.34 -5.04
N CYS A 39 -1.00 4.64 -4.93
CA CYS A 39 -2.07 5.61 -4.72
C CYS A 39 -1.84 6.79 -5.68
N PRO A 40 -2.80 7.73 -5.82
CA PRO A 40 -2.63 8.89 -6.69
C PRO A 40 -1.27 9.57 -6.48
N GLY A 41 -0.46 9.61 -7.54
CA GLY A 41 0.84 10.26 -7.50
C GLY A 41 1.97 9.50 -6.79
N ARG A 42 1.78 8.28 -6.28
CA ARG A 42 2.80 7.63 -5.45
C ARG A 42 2.83 6.11 -5.57
N VAL A 43 4.05 5.58 -5.63
CA VAL A 43 4.35 4.15 -5.47
C VAL A 43 4.99 3.95 -4.11
N MET A 44 4.47 2.98 -3.35
CA MET A 44 4.94 2.68 -2.01
C MET A 44 5.20 1.19 -1.81
N SER A 45 6.18 0.88 -0.97
CA SER A 45 6.28 -0.44 -0.34
C SER A 45 5.48 -0.42 0.97
N PHE A 46 4.96 -1.59 1.36
CA PHE A 46 4.26 -1.73 2.63
C PHE A 46 4.66 -3.02 3.35
N VAL A 47 4.50 -2.98 4.68
CA VAL A 47 4.51 -4.14 5.56
C VAL A 47 3.24 -4.09 6.39
N LEU A 48 2.43 -5.13 6.31
CA LEU A 48 1.24 -5.34 7.12
C LEU A 48 1.50 -6.50 8.08
N ASP A 49 1.32 -6.26 9.37
CA ASP A 49 1.31 -7.30 10.38
C ASP A 49 -0.12 -7.80 10.57
N ALA A 50 -0.40 -9.03 10.12
CA ALA A 50 -1.76 -9.58 10.11
C ALA A 50 -2.29 -9.94 11.51
N CYS A 51 -1.44 -9.98 12.53
CA CYS A 51 -1.86 -10.22 13.91
C CYS A 51 -2.31 -8.94 14.60
N THR A 52 -1.54 -7.87 14.43
CA THR A 52 -1.80 -6.59 15.10
C THR A 52 -2.60 -5.62 14.25
N GLY A 53 -2.71 -5.88 12.93
CA GLY A 53 -3.25 -4.94 11.96
C GLY A 53 -2.33 -3.75 11.69
N SER A 54 -1.12 -3.73 12.25
CA SER A 54 -0.17 -2.63 12.08
C SER A 54 0.31 -2.54 10.63
N VAL A 55 0.25 -1.33 10.09
CA VAL A 55 0.70 -1.00 8.74
C VAL A 55 1.92 -0.09 8.83
N ARG A 56 2.93 -0.37 8.01
CA ARG A 56 4.05 0.54 7.75
C ARG A 56 4.20 0.71 6.25
N THR A 57 4.32 1.94 5.80
CA THR A 57 4.51 2.28 4.40
C THR A 57 5.83 3.03 4.21
N ARG A 58 6.43 2.88 3.04
CA ARG A 58 7.59 3.67 2.62
C ARG A 58 7.42 4.06 1.16
N ASN A 59 7.48 5.36 0.89
CA ASN A 59 7.44 5.90 -0.46
C ASN A 59 8.69 5.43 -1.22
N LEU A 60 8.46 4.87 -2.41
CA LEU A 60 9.52 4.47 -3.33
C LEU A 60 9.63 5.48 -4.47
N LEU A 61 8.51 5.99 -4.93
CA LEU A 61 8.41 7.01 -5.95
C LEU A 61 7.23 7.91 -5.64
N GLU A 62 7.45 9.20 -5.81
CA GLU A 62 6.41 10.21 -5.72
C GLU A 62 6.50 11.03 -7.00
N LEU A 63 5.39 11.10 -7.73
CA LEU A 63 5.24 12.03 -8.83
C LEU A 63 5.25 13.42 -8.18
N SER A 64 6.43 14.05 -8.16
CA SER A 64 6.54 15.48 -7.88
C SER A 64 5.48 16.17 -8.74
N SER A 65 4.66 17.03 -8.14
CA SER A 65 3.53 17.69 -8.79
C SER A 65 3.93 18.31 -10.13
N LEU A 66 3.88 17.50 -11.19
CA LEU A 66 3.63 17.98 -12.53
C LEU A 66 2.12 18.18 -12.55
N THR A 67 1.67 19.21 -11.83
CA THR A 67 0.63 20.09 -12.35
C THR A 67 1.18 20.64 -13.66
N ARG A 68 1.20 19.81 -14.69
CA ARG A 68 0.94 20.36 -16.00
C ARG A 68 -0.52 20.75 -15.89
N ASP A 69 -0.76 22.05 -15.95
CA ASP A 69 -1.72 22.56 -16.92
C ASP A 69 -1.57 21.71 -18.19
N LEU A 70 -2.25 20.58 -18.25
CA LEU A 70 -2.65 19.95 -19.50
C LEU A 70 -3.93 20.69 -19.89
N ALA A 71 -3.76 21.98 -20.16
CA ALA A 71 -4.70 22.77 -20.92
C ALA A 71 -4.57 22.38 -22.40
#